data_AF-A0A653U4N8-F1
#
_entry.id   AF-A0A653U4N8-F1
#
_cell.length_a   1.000
_cell.length_b   1.000
_cell.length_c   1.000
_cell.angle_alpha   90.00
_cell.angle_beta   90.00
_cell.angle_gamma   90.00
#
_symmetry.space_group_name_H-M   'P 1'
#
loop_
_entity.id
_entity.type
_entity.pdbx_description
1 polymer ?
#
loop_
_entity_poly.entity_id
_entity_poly.type
_entity_poly.pdbx_seq_one_letter_code
_entity_poly.pdbx_strand_id
1 'polypeptide(L)'
;MNLILLTGSEAQDALASDEFQEHWRALYERCPWASACQHPGFVLPWYRLYHDAFLAVVVIARYPEGGLAGLLTLARPRAGGAITAAGERQAEYHAWLASPADADGFILAALTVLRRAFGGVELRLRYLPPGIPLGWSVAGGGAARHCVLHASRRPLVHVDASAMARQRSKKNHRQNFNRLGRMGRPAFEKIDSHARFAEVADDIRSQYDFRQAVLHHQTPFRDDPRKLPFLFALHERGLLHVTVLTIDGEVAASHVGLLSPGRAVHLGLNTHSPVYAAHSPGHLLLAMLGVRLAEEGMPLFDLTPGGDEYKEHFATGHDLVFELVAYGSGTRRLAGQVRSAALHCAKAGLRAAGLRRADLSAIRAAFPEMLRRWRACVVDCVRGRPHGRLAAGWLVRQAGAAPGDTLRPALARNRLADALCFDEAGAPLGYWQFQRQAISRMEHSRQLYSLAKDGKLLVCCWLAIGAAGALPPELRPVTDGREGAILLFDLYRHPEFADRACVVDFIASLLHELRRRGMDGPIAVDCGWNPELRQMFEANGFAAIDRAPLRRDGESPPVGLREAGS
;
A
#
# COMPACT_ATOMS: atom_id res chain seq x y z
N MET A 1 -3.37 -32.21 -33.03
CA MET A 1 -2.98 -30.87 -32.54
C MET A 1 -1.47 -30.71 -32.73
N ASN A 2 -1.05 -29.70 -33.49
CA ASN A 2 0.37 -29.38 -33.64
C ASN A 2 0.78 -28.42 -32.52
N LEU A 3 1.81 -28.78 -31.73
CA LEU A 3 2.25 -28.04 -30.56
C LEU A 3 3.64 -27.42 -30.83
N ILE A 4 3.74 -26.11 -30.62
CA ILE A 4 4.93 -25.30 -30.90
C ILE A 4 5.34 -24.58 -29.61
N LEU A 5 6.63 -24.59 -29.28
CA LEU A 5 7.21 -23.79 -28.21
C LEU A 5 8.07 -22.70 -28.85
N LEU A 6 7.75 -21.44 -28.57
CA LEU A 6 8.51 -20.27 -29.01
C LEU A 6 9.14 -19.59 -27.81
N THR A 7 10.34 -19.02 -27.99
CA THR A 7 11.03 -18.28 -26.93
C THR A 7 11.71 -17.02 -27.47
N GLY A 8 11.91 -16.01 -26.62
CA GLY A 8 12.68 -14.83 -26.99
C GLY A 8 12.10 -14.08 -28.18
N SER A 9 12.93 -13.79 -29.18
CA SER A 9 12.54 -13.06 -30.39
C SER A 9 11.49 -13.81 -31.20
N GLU A 10 11.61 -15.13 -31.36
CA GLU A 10 10.61 -15.94 -32.09
C GLU A 10 9.22 -15.82 -31.46
N ALA A 11 9.16 -15.79 -30.13
CA ALA A 11 7.91 -15.54 -29.43
C ALA A 11 7.40 -14.12 -29.67
N GLN A 12 8.27 -13.11 -29.64
CA GLN A 12 7.89 -11.72 -29.89
C GLN A 12 7.36 -11.50 -31.31
N ASP A 13 8.02 -12.07 -32.32
CA ASP A 13 7.62 -11.97 -33.72
C ASP A 13 6.25 -12.60 -33.95
N ALA A 14 6.01 -13.80 -33.39
CA ALA A 14 4.71 -14.45 -33.45
C ALA A 14 3.61 -13.66 -32.73
N LEU A 15 3.92 -13.08 -31.56
CA LEU A 15 2.99 -12.27 -30.78
C LEU A 15 2.66 -10.92 -31.45
N ALA A 16 3.57 -10.39 -32.28
CA ALA A 16 3.39 -9.14 -33.01
C ALA A 16 2.46 -9.28 -34.24
N SER A 17 2.25 -10.50 -34.74
CA SER A 17 1.36 -10.77 -35.88
C SER A 17 -0.11 -10.44 -35.56
N ASP A 18 -0.74 -9.60 -36.39
CA ASP A 18 -2.16 -9.25 -36.27
C ASP A 18 -3.05 -10.49 -36.38
N GLU A 19 -2.75 -11.39 -37.34
CA GLU A 19 -3.45 -12.66 -37.52
C GLU A 19 -3.37 -13.54 -36.26
N PHE A 20 -2.21 -13.60 -35.62
CA PHE A 20 -2.07 -14.35 -34.36
C PHE A 20 -2.90 -13.72 -33.24
N GLN A 21 -2.90 -12.39 -33.12
CA GLN A 21 -3.67 -11.69 -32.10
C GLN A 21 -5.19 -11.82 -32.31
N GLU A 22 -5.66 -11.88 -33.57
CA GLU A 22 -7.05 -12.19 -33.89
C GLU A 22 -7.45 -13.59 -33.43
N HIS A 23 -6.65 -14.61 -33.78
CA HIS A 23 -6.90 -15.97 -33.33
C HIS A 23 -6.83 -16.11 -31.80
N TRP A 24 -5.95 -15.36 -31.15
CA TRP A 24 -5.86 -15.31 -29.69
C TRP A 24 -7.12 -14.70 -29.08
N ARG A 25 -7.58 -13.55 -29.56
CA ARG A 25 -8.86 -12.95 -29.10
C ARG A 25 -10.02 -13.93 -29.27
N ALA A 26 -10.10 -14.61 -30.42
CA ALA A 26 -11.14 -15.59 -30.67
C ALA A 26 -11.06 -16.79 -29.69
N LEU A 27 -9.86 -17.29 -29.37
CA LEU A 27 -9.68 -18.34 -28.37
C LEU A 27 -10.02 -17.86 -26.95
N TYR A 28 -9.65 -16.64 -26.61
CA TYR A 28 -9.96 -16.01 -25.33
C TYR A 28 -11.47 -15.95 -25.07
N GLU A 29 -12.24 -15.47 -26.06
CA GLU A 29 -13.70 -15.36 -25.94
C GLU A 29 -14.37 -16.72 -25.71
N ARG A 30 -13.89 -17.77 -26.38
CA ARG A 30 -14.43 -19.14 -26.24
C ARG A 30 -13.98 -19.86 -24.97
N CYS A 31 -12.93 -19.38 -24.29
CA CYS A 31 -12.33 -20.04 -23.13
C CYS A 31 -13.10 -19.67 -21.84
N PRO A 32 -13.85 -20.60 -21.20
CA PRO A 32 -14.75 -20.26 -20.09
C PRO A 32 -14.04 -19.76 -18.83
N TRP A 33 -12.80 -20.19 -18.60
CA TRP A 33 -11.99 -19.81 -17.44
C TRP A 33 -11.01 -18.66 -17.73
N ALA A 34 -11.09 -18.02 -18.91
CA ALA A 34 -10.20 -16.90 -19.21
C ALA A 34 -10.48 -15.71 -18.28
N SER A 35 -9.40 -15.05 -17.87
CA SER A 35 -9.43 -13.77 -17.14
C SER A 35 -8.66 -12.71 -17.94
N ALA A 36 -8.84 -11.44 -17.59
CA ALA A 36 -8.10 -10.34 -18.21
C ALA A 36 -6.57 -10.57 -18.29
N CYS A 37 -5.99 -11.35 -17.36
CA CYS A 37 -4.57 -11.68 -17.33
C CYS A 37 -4.09 -12.51 -18.55
N GLN A 38 -5.00 -13.18 -19.27
CA GLN A 38 -4.69 -13.96 -20.49
C GLN A 38 -5.05 -13.22 -21.78
N HIS A 39 -5.65 -12.03 -21.69
CA HIS A 39 -6.02 -11.24 -22.86
C HIS A 39 -4.76 -10.66 -23.55
N PRO A 40 -4.69 -10.58 -24.90
CA PRO A 40 -3.55 -9.96 -25.59
C PRO A 40 -3.29 -8.52 -25.12
N GLY A 41 -4.35 -7.76 -24.86
CA GLY A 41 -4.25 -6.41 -24.33
C GLY A 41 -3.59 -6.30 -22.94
N PHE A 42 -3.51 -7.40 -22.18
CA PHE A 42 -2.74 -7.47 -20.93
C PHE A 42 -1.32 -7.96 -21.18
N VAL A 43 -1.19 -9.07 -21.89
CA VAL A 43 0.09 -9.78 -22.02
C VAL A 43 1.09 -9.05 -22.92
N LEU A 44 0.64 -8.44 -24.02
CA LEU A 44 1.55 -7.77 -24.96
C LEU A 44 2.20 -6.51 -24.34
N PRO A 45 1.46 -5.58 -23.69
CA PRO A 45 2.10 -4.47 -22.99
C PRO A 45 3.03 -4.93 -21.87
N TRP A 46 2.68 -6.02 -21.18
CA TRP A 46 3.54 -6.57 -20.13
C TRP A 46 4.88 -7.06 -20.70
N TYR A 47 4.88 -7.89 -21.75
CA TYR A 47 6.13 -8.33 -22.37
C TYR A 47 6.97 -7.14 -22.85
N ARG A 48 6.34 -6.14 -23.48
CA ARG A 48 7.03 -4.94 -23.93
C ARG A 48 7.72 -4.21 -22.79
N LEU A 49 7.02 -3.97 -21.68
CA LEU A 49 7.57 -3.23 -20.53
C LEU A 49 8.58 -4.03 -19.72
N TYR A 50 8.46 -5.36 -19.68
CA TYR A 50 9.27 -6.24 -18.83
C TYR A 50 10.29 -7.09 -19.59
N HIS A 51 10.52 -6.84 -20.89
CA HIS A 51 11.43 -7.64 -21.75
C HIS A 51 12.88 -7.70 -21.24
N ASP A 52 13.36 -6.67 -20.54
CA ASP A 52 14.70 -6.62 -19.95
C ASP A 52 14.83 -7.50 -18.70
N ALA A 53 13.73 -7.76 -18.01
CA ALA A 53 13.72 -8.61 -16.82
C ALA A 53 13.28 -10.05 -17.12
N PHE A 54 12.52 -10.25 -18.20
CA PHE A 54 11.91 -11.53 -18.53
C PHE A 54 12.09 -11.90 -20.01
N LEU A 55 12.37 -13.18 -20.24
CA LEU A 55 12.30 -13.82 -21.54
C LEU A 55 10.88 -14.34 -21.77
N ALA A 56 10.26 -13.98 -22.90
CA ALA A 56 8.97 -14.52 -23.33
C ALA A 56 9.11 -16.02 -23.67
N VAL A 57 8.17 -16.82 -23.20
CA VAL A 57 8.05 -18.26 -23.47
C VAL A 57 6.60 -18.54 -23.80
N VAL A 58 6.30 -19.01 -25.02
CA VAL A 58 4.91 -19.19 -25.48
C VAL A 58 4.73 -20.61 -26.00
N VAL A 59 3.75 -21.31 -25.46
CA VAL A 59 3.33 -22.62 -25.98
C VAL A 59 2.04 -22.44 -26.77
N ILE A 60 2.05 -22.87 -28.02
CA ILE A 60 0.98 -22.68 -28.99
C ILE A 60 0.51 -24.04 -29.47
N ALA A 61 -0.79 -24.26 -29.49
CA ALA A 61 -1.42 -25.37 -30.18
C ALA A 61 -2.32 -24.85 -31.30
N ARG A 62 -2.21 -25.45 -32.49
CA ARG A 62 -3.04 -25.11 -33.66
C ARG A 62 -3.89 -26.30 -34.11
N TYR A 63 -5.08 -25.99 -34.63
CA TYR A 63 -5.86 -26.97 -35.38
C TYR A 63 -5.27 -27.14 -36.80
N PRO A 64 -5.47 -28.30 -37.44
CA PRO A 64 -5.01 -28.55 -38.82
C PRO A 64 -5.49 -27.50 -39.84
N GLU A 65 -6.73 -27.04 -39.69
CA GLU A 65 -7.41 -26.05 -40.53
C GLU A 65 -6.99 -24.59 -40.27
N GLY A 66 -6.11 -24.35 -39.29
CA GLY A 66 -5.72 -23.01 -38.85
C GLY A 66 -6.29 -22.63 -37.48
N GLY A 67 -5.99 -21.42 -37.01
CA GLY A 67 -6.42 -20.93 -35.70
C GLY A 67 -5.72 -21.58 -34.50
N LEU A 68 -6.14 -21.16 -33.30
CA LEU A 68 -5.56 -21.61 -32.02
C LEU A 68 -6.49 -22.58 -31.30
N ALA A 69 -5.95 -23.76 -30.98
CA ALA A 69 -6.57 -24.77 -30.13
C ALA A 69 -6.18 -24.59 -28.65
N GLY A 70 -4.99 -24.05 -28.40
CA GLY A 70 -4.52 -23.77 -27.05
C GLY A 70 -3.37 -22.77 -27.04
N LEU A 71 -3.25 -22.01 -25.95
CA LEU A 71 -2.23 -20.99 -25.76
C LEU A 71 -1.83 -20.91 -24.29
N LEU A 72 -0.53 -20.87 -24.03
CA LEU A 72 0.03 -20.62 -22.70
C LEU A 72 1.16 -19.60 -22.82
N THR A 73 0.92 -18.39 -22.30
CA THR A 73 1.88 -17.29 -22.30
C THR A 73 2.64 -17.25 -20.97
N LEU A 74 3.95 -17.42 -21.04
CA LEU A 74 4.83 -17.57 -19.89
C LEU A 74 6.02 -16.63 -19.97
N ALA A 75 6.62 -16.40 -18.81
CA ALA A 75 7.79 -15.57 -18.65
C ALA A 75 8.85 -16.31 -17.83
N ARG A 76 10.09 -16.26 -18.30
CA ARG A 76 11.25 -16.75 -17.55
C ARG A 76 12.09 -15.55 -17.09
N PRO A 77 12.32 -15.35 -15.78
CA PRO A 77 13.22 -14.30 -15.33
C PRO A 77 14.61 -14.48 -15.95
N ARG A 78 15.20 -13.40 -16.47
CA ARG A 78 16.55 -13.44 -17.06
C ARG A 78 17.63 -13.70 -16.02
N ALA A 79 17.42 -13.27 -14.78
CA ALA A 79 18.27 -13.60 -13.64
C ALA A 79 18.22 -15.10 -13.23
N GLY A 80 17.42 -15.91 -13.92
CA GLY A 80 17.17 -17.31 -13.57
C GLY A 80 16.03 -17.46 -12.55
N GLY A 81 15.65 -18.72 -12.29
CA GLY A 81 14.51 -19.05 -11.42
C GLY A 81 13.40 -19.80 -12.16
N ALA A 82 12.22 -19.83 -11.56
CA ALA A 82 11.05 -20.52 -12.08
C ALA A 82 10.44 -19.77 -13.28
N ILE A 83 9.91 -20.51 -14.24
CA ILE A 83 9.01 -19.98 -15.27
C ILE A 83 7.67 -19.69 -14.60
N THR A 84 7.04 -18.58 -14.97
CA THR A 84 5.71 -18.19 -14.47
C THR A 84 4.82 -17.71 -15.62
N ALA A 85 3.56 -17.38 -15.38
CA ALA A 85 2.73 -16.78 -16.43
C ALA A 85 3.21 -15.37 -16.79
N ALA A 86 2.92 -14.94 -18.01
CA ALA A 86 3.05 -13.53 -18.37
C ALA A 86 2.25 -12.66 -17.39
N GLY A 87 2.86 -11.61 -16.87
CA GLY A 87 2.30 -10.79 -15.79
C GLY A 87 3.01 -10.96 -14.45
N GLU A 88 3.60 -12.13 -14.15
CA GLU A 88 4.23 -12.46 -12.86
C GLU A 88 3.38 -11.98 -11.67
N ARG A 89 3.84 -11.00 -10.88
CA ARG A 89 3.08 -10.44 -9.74
C ARG A 89 1.97 -9.47 -10.13
N GLN A 90 1.92 -9.02 -11.38
CA GLN A 90 0.90 -8.11 -11.91
C GLN A 90 -0.33 -8.88 -12.42
N ALA A 91 -0.21 -10.20 -12.64
CA ALA A 91 -1.32 -11.08 -12.95
C ALA A 91 -1.76 -11.82 -11.69
N GLU A 92 -3.03 -11.63 -11.29
CA GLU A 92 -3.60 -12.40 -10.18
C GLU A 92 -3.83 -13.86 -10.59
N TYR A 93 -4.35 -14.08 -11.80
CA TYR A 93 -4.69 -15.41 -12.33
C TYR A 93 -3.73 -15.84 -13.42
N HIS A 94 -3.12 -17.02 -13.24
CA HIS A 94 -2.19 -17.62 -14.18
C HIS A 94 -2.87 -18.83 -14.83
N ALA A 95 -3.07 -18.81 -16.15
CA ALA A 95 -3.81 -19.87 -16.83
C ALA A 95 -3.31 -20.10 -18.26
N TRP A 96 -3.67 -21.25 -18.81
CA TRP A 96 -3.72 -21.46 -20.25
C TRP A 96 -5.10 -21.13 -20.81
N LEU A 97 -5.16 -20.83 -22.09
CA LEU A 97 -6.39 -20.76 -22.88
C LEU A 97 -6.52 -22.03 -23.71
N ALA A 98 -7.71 -22.62 -23.76
CA ALA A 98 -8.06 -23.73 -24.64
C ALA A 98 -9.59 -23.85 -24.73
N SER A 99 -10.09 -24.62 -25.70
CA SER A 99 -11.47 -25.09 -25.64
C SER A 99 -11.64 -26.09 -24.47
N PRO A 100 -12.84 -26.25 -23.90
CA PRO A 100 -13.06 -27.27 -22.87
C PRO A 100 -12.69 -28.70 -23.30
N ALA A 101 -12.88 -29.04 -24.57
CA ALA A 101 -12.55 -30.35 -25.12
C ALA A 101 -11.03 -30.59 -25.22
N ASP A 102 -10.25 -29.52 -25.44
CA ASP A 102 -8.80 -29.61 -25.67
C ASP A 102 -7.96 -29.32 -24.42
N ALA A 103 -8.57 -28.79 -23.35
CA ALA A 103 -7.87 -28.21 -22.21
C ALA A 103 -6.87 -29.13 -21.52
N ASP A 104 -7.30 -30.33 -21.13
CA ASP A 104 -6.48 -31.33 -20.42
C ASP A 104 -5.34 -31.84 -21.32
N GLY A 105 -5.66 -32.12 -22.58
CA GLY A 105 -4.66 -32.55 -23.57
C GLY A 105 -3.61 -31.47 -23.82
N PHE A 106 -4.04 -30.22 -23.97
CA PHE A 106 -3.17 -29.08 -24.18
C PHE A 106 -2.19 -28.87 -23.02
N ILE A 107 -2.68 -28.78 -21.79
CA ILE A 107 -1.79 -28.50 -20.64
C ILE A 107 -0.80 -29.63 -20.39
N LEU A 108 -1.20 -30.89 -20.51
CA LEU A 108 -0.28 -32.04 -20.37
C LEU A 108 0.82 -32.02 -21.44
N ALA A 109 0.46 -31.71 -22.67
CA ALA A 109 1.41 -31.61 -23.78
C ALA A 109 2.35 -30.41 -23.59
N ALA A 110 1.82 -29.26 -23.18
CA ALA A 110 2.58 -28.05 -22.88
C ALA A 110 3.61 -28.29 -21.76
N LEU A 111 3.20 -28.88 -20.64
CA LEU A 111 4.09 -29.25 -19.53
C LEU A 111 5.20 -30.20 -19.99
N THR A 112 4.88 -31.15 -20.87
CA THR A 112 5.85 -32.10 -21.41
C THR A 112 6.92 -31.39 -22.25
N VAL A 113 6.50 -30.48 -23.15
CA VAL A 113 7.43 -29.72 -24.00
C VAL A 113 8.26 -28.74 -23.17
N LEU A 114 7.66 -28.01 -22.23
CA LEU A 114 8.38 -27.11 -21.33
C LEU A 114 9.45 -27.85 -20.53
N ARG A 115 9.13 -29.01 -19.98
CA ARG A 115 10.09 -29.82 -19.22
C ARG A 115 11.25 -30.31 -20.10
N ARG A 116 10.99 -30.68 -21.35
CA ARG A 116 12.04 -31.09 -22.30
C ARG A 116 12.96 -29.92 -22.65
N ALA A 117 12.40 -28.74 -22.91
CA ALA A 117 13.15 -27.56 -23.32
C ALA A 117 13.96 -26.92 -22.18
N PHE A 118 13.41 -26.88 -20.96
CA PHE A 118 14.00 -26.15 -19.84
C PHE A 118 14.47 -27.07 -18.70
N GLY A 119 14.85 -28.30 -19.01
CA GLY A 119 15.24 -29.36 -18.07
C GLY A 119 15.58 -28.93 -16.64
N GLY A 120 14.75 -29.34 -15.67
CA GLY A 120 14.94 -29.02 -14.25
C GLY A 120 14.29 -27.72 -13.78
N VAL A 121 13.97 -26.76 -14.65
CA VAL A 121 13.31 -25.51 -14.25
C VAL A 121 11.88 -25.78 -13.77
N GLU A 122 11.48 -25.13 -12.69
CA GLU A 122 10.12 -25.17 -12.15
C GLU A 122 9.20 -24.25 -12.96
N LEU A 123 7.98 -24.69 -13.26
CA LEU A 123 6.88 -23.82 -13.68
C LEU A 123 5.98 -23.56 -12.49
N ARG A 124 5.69 -22.28 -12.22
CA ARG A 124 4.76 -21.84 -11.18
C ARG A 124 3.68 -20.96 -11.78
N LEU A 125 2.44 -21.46 -11.75
CA LEU A 125 1.24 -20.69 -12.07
C LEU A 125 0.52 -20.34 -10.78
N ARG A 126 0.48 -19.04 -10.46
CA ARG A 126 -0.19 -18.49 -9.29
C ARG A 126 -1.68 -18.34 -9.57
N TYR A 127 -2.48 -18.97 -8.72
CA TYR A 127 -3.94 -19.00 -8.80
C TYR A 127 -4.48 -19.29 -10.21
N LEU A 128 -4.73 -20.57 -10.48
CA LEU A 128 -5.52 -20.98 -11.62
C LEU A 128 -6.96 -20.47 -11.43
N PRO A 129 -7.57 -19.86 -12.46
CA PRO A 129 -8.92 -19.29 -12.37
C PRO A 129 -9.98 -20.36 -12.10
N PRO A 130 -11.15 -19.98 -11.55
CA PRO A 130 -12.26 -20.91 -11.32
C PRO A 130 -12.72 -21.56 -12.63
N GLY A 131 -13.17 -22.81 -12.55
CA GLY A 131 -13.69 -23.56 -13.71
C GLY A 131 -12.62 -24.05 -14.69
N ILE A 132 -11.34 -23.78 -14.44
CA ILE A 132 -10.26 -24.38 -15.23
C ILE A 132 -10.23 -25.90 -15.03
N PRO A 133 -10.10 -26.71 -16.11
CA PRO A 133 -10.03 -28.15 -15.99
C PRO A 133 -8.78 -28.63 -15.22
N LEU A 134 -9.02 -29.47 -14.21
CA LEU A 134 -7.99 -30.06 -13.35
C LEU A 134 -8.03 -31.60 -13.33
N GLY A 135 -8.91 -32.22 -14.14
CA GLY A 135 -9.09 -33.68 -14.19
C GLY A 135 -7.79 -34.41 -14.49
N TRP A 136 -7.00 -33.87 -15.43
CA TRP A 136 -5.66 -34.34 -15.77
C TRP A 136 -4.71 -34.51 -14.57
N SER A 137 -4.87 -33.72 -13.51
CA SER A 137 -3.97 -33.76 -12.34
C SER A 137 -4.25 -34.96 -11.43
N VAL A 138 -5.50 -35.43 -11.38
CA VAL A 138 -5.93 -36.58 -10.57
C VAL A 138 -5.59 -37.91 -11.24
N ALA A 139 -5.60 -37.95 -12.58
CA ALA A 139 -5.31 -39.15 -13.37
C ALA A 139 -3.87 -39.69 -13.18
N GLY A 140 -2.94 -38.93 -12.58
CA GLY A 140 -1.65 -39.41 -12.08
C GLY A 140 -0.60 -39.82 -13.12
N GLY A 141 -0.94 -39.82 -14.41
CA GLY A 141 -0.06 -40.22 -15.51
C GLY A 141 0.88 -39.13 -16.03
N GLY A 142 1.97 -39.54 -16.67
CA GLY A 142 2.80 -38.66 -17.52
C GLY A 142 3.38 -37.43 -16.81
N ALA A 143 3.04 -36.23 -17.29
CA ALA A 143 3.49 -34.96 -16.73
C ALA A 143 2.84 -34.62 -15.37
N ALA A 144 1.63 -35.12 -15.10
CA ALA A 144 0.88 -34.83 -13.88
C ALA A 144 1.61 -35.31 -12.61
N ARG A 145 2.37 -36.41 -12.69
CA ARG A 145 3.16 -36.94 -11.55
C ARG A 145 4.23 -35.98 -11.02
N HIS A 146 4.59 -34.97 -11.80
CA HIS A 146 5.55 -33.93 -11.43
C HIS A 146 4.89 -32.63 -10.98
N CYS A 147 3.57 -32.62 -10.88
CA CYS A 147 2.80 -31.44 -10.51
C CYS A 147 2.33 -31.52 -9.05
N VAL A 148 2.12 -30.36 -8.45
CA VAL A 148 1.45 -30.19 -7.17
C VAL A 148 0.47 -29.04 -7.29
N LEU A 149 -0.73 -29.24 -6.77
CA LEU A 149 -1.76 -28.22 -6.65
C LEU A 149 -1.91 -27.82 -5.19
N HIS A 150 -1.90 -26.52 -4.92
CA HIS A 150 -2.17 -25.97 -3.59
C HIS A 150 -3.47 -25.18 -3.64
N ALA A 151 -4.51 -25.69 -2.96
CA ALA A 151 -5.80 -25.00 -2.88
C ALA A 151 -5.71 -23.75 -1.99
N SER A 152 -6.39 -22.69 -2.42
CA SER A 152 -6.59 -21.46 -1.64
C SER A 152 -8.05 -21.05 -1.74
N ARG A 153 -8.63 -20.66 -0.59
CA ARG A 153 -9.98 -20.09 -0.54
C ARG A 153 -9.96 -18.69 -1.13
N ARG A 154 -10.94 -18.38 -1.97
CA ARG A 154 -11.13 -17.08 -2.59
C ARG A 154 -12.47 -16.49 -2.15
N PRO A 155 -12.48 -15.30 -1.50
CA PRO A 155 -13.71 -14.59 -1.20
C PRO A 155 -14.28 -13.92 -2.45
N LEU A 156 -15.61 -13.93 -2.58
CA LEU A 156 -16.34 -13.42 -3.72
C LEU A 156 -17.54 -12.57 -3.26
N VAL A 157 -17.88 -11.55 -4.06
CA VAL A 157 -19.15 -10.84 -3.95
C VAL A 157 -19.97 -11.11 -5.19
N HIS A 158 -21.06 -11.86 -5.03
CA HIS A 158 -22.09 -11.98 -6.06
C HIS A 158 -22.87 -10.68 -6.11
N VAL A 159 -22.83 -10.02 -7.26
CA VAL A 159 -23.39 -8.70 -7.42
C VAL A 159 -24.89 -8.83 -7.68
N ASP A 160 -25.67 -8.61 -6.62
CA ASP A 160 -27.13 -8.53 -6.68
C ASP A 160 -27.59 -7.10 -6.42
N ALA A 161 -28.38 -6.53 -7.33
CA ALA A 161 -28.80 -5.12 -7.25
C ALA A 161 -29.54 -4.81 -5.94
N SER A 162 -30.41 -5.70 -5.47
CA SER A 162 -31.18 -5.50 -4.24
C SER A 162 -30.28 -5.54 -2.99
N ALA A 163 -29.34 -6.48 -2.94
CA ALA A 163 -28.37 -6.63 -1.86
C ALA A 163 -27.40 -5.44 -1.81
N MET A 164 -26.90 -5.01 -2.97
CA MET A 164 -25.97 -3.88 -3.06
C MET A 164 -26.66 -2.56 -2.66
N ALA A 165 -27.91 -2.34 -3.08
CA ALA A 165 -28.69 -1.18 -2.65
C ALA A 165 -28.89 -1.15 -1.13
N ARG A 166 -29.23 -2.29 -0.50
CA ARG A 166 -29.32 -2.42 0.97
C ARG A 166 -27.98 -2.20 1.65
N GLN A 167 -26.89 -2.67 1.07
CA GLN A 167 -25.55 -2.47 1.63
C GLN A 167 -25.17 -1.00 1.63
N ARG A 168 -25.41 -0.26 0.55
CA ARG A 168 -25.19 1.20 0.48
C ARG A 168 -26.07 1.95 1.49
N SER A 169 -27.32 1.52 1.70
CA SER A 169 -28.24 2.17 2.63
C SER A 169 -27.97 1.86 4.11
N LYS A 170 -26.94 1.08 4.46
CA LYS A 170 -26.58 0.85 5.87
C LYS A 170 -26.30 2.18 6.58
N LYS A 171 -26.81 2.32 7.81
CA LYS A 171 -26.67 3.53 8.64
C LYS A 171 -25.21 4.00 8.75
N ASN A 172 -24.29 3.08 8.94
CA ASN A 172 -22.86 3.38 9.07
C ASN A 172 -22.28 4.01 7.80
N HIS A 173 -22.65 3.52 6.60
CA HIS A 173 -22.18 4.10 5.34
C HIS A 173 -22.70 5.51 5.12
N ARG A 174 -24.00 5.75 5.41
CA ARG A 174 -24.56 7.11 5.36
C ARG A 174 -23.86 8.05 6.35
N GLN A 175 -23.61 7.59 7.58
CA GLN A 175 -22.91 8.38 8.58
C GLN A 175 -21.48 8.70 8.15
N ASN A 176 -20.75 7.73 7.60
CA ASN A 176 -19.39 7.95 7.10
C ASN A 176 -19.38 8.92 5.92
N PHE A 177 -20.27 8.75 4.93
CA PHE A 177 -20.41 9.68 3.82
C PHE A 177 -20.73 11.11 4.30
N ASN A 178 -21.67 11.25 5.24
CA ASN A 178 -22.01 12.56 5.82
C ASN A 178 -20.85 13.17 6.63
N ARG A 179 -20.03 12.36 7.30
CA ARG A 179 -18.83 12.82 8.02
C ARG A 179 -17.78 13.33 7.03
N LEU A 180 -17.53 12.59 5.95
CA LEU A 180 -16.68 13.07 4.84
C LEU A 180 -17.24 14.38 4.25
N GLY A 181 -18.56 14.49 4.12
CA GLY A 181 -19.27 15.70 3.72
C GLY A 181 -19.03 16.94 4.60
N ARG A 182 -18.61 16.76 5.85
CA ARG A 182 -18.21 17.88 6.73
C ARG A 182 -16.76 18.30 6.52
N MET A 183 -15.94 17.44 5.92
CA MET A 183 -14.53 17.71 5.64
C MET A 183 -14.30 18.31 4.24
N GLY A 184 -15.31 18.22 3.37
CA GLY A 184 -15.30 18.72 2.00
C GLY A 184 -16.45 18.12 1.20
N ARG A 185 -16.47 18.30 -0.12
CA ARG A 185 -17.48 17.75 -1.02
C ARG A 185 -17.09 16.33 -1.49
N PRO A 186 -17.66 15.25 -0.93
CA PRO A 186 -17.40 13.91 -1.40
C PRO A 186 -18.03 13.67 -2.78
N ALA A 187 -17.28 13.05 -3.68
CA ALA A 187 -17.78 12.58 -4.97
C ALA A 187 -17.24 11.19 -5.26
N PHE A 188 -18.11 10.32 -5.78
CA PHE A 188 -17.73 8.99 -6.25
C PHE A 188 -17.83 8.97 -7.76
N GLU A 189 -16.77 8.53 -8.42
CA GLU A 189 -16.70 8.46 -9.87
C GLU A 189 -16.08 7.13 -10.33
N LYS A 190 -16.53 6.66 -11.48
CA LYS A 190 -15.79 5.71 -12.30
C LYS A 190 -14.98 6.49 -13.32
N ILE A 191 -13.70 6.16 -13.45
CA ILE A 191 -12.78 6.84 -14.36
C ILE A 191 -12.72 6.07 -15.68
N ASP A 192 -13.51 6.52 -16.66
CA ASP A 192 -13.49 5.98 -18.02
C ASP A 192 -12.47 6.72 -18.92
N SER A 193 -12.08 7.96 -18.58
CA SER A 193 -11.12 8.76 -19.36
C SER A 193 -9.68 8.48 -18.95
N HIS A 194 -8.81 8.25 -19.95
CA HIS A 194 -7.38 8.06 -19.72
C HIS A 194 -6.71 9.30 -19.12
N ALA A 195 -7.08 10.50 -19.60
CA ALA A 195 -6.57 11.75 -19.06
C ALA A 195 -6.92 11.90 -17.56
N ARG A 196 -8.17 11.60 -17.20
CA ARG A 196 -8.60 11.63 -15.80
C ARG A 196 -7.86 10.59 -14.95
N PHE A 197 -7.58 9.40 -15.49
CA PHE A 197 -6.78 8.40 -14.77
C PHE A 197 -5.35 8.89 -14.54
N ALA A 198 -4.73 9.52 -15.54
CA ALA A 198 -3.39 10.09 -15.43
C ALA A 198 -3.32 11.20 -14.36
N GLU A 199 -4.33 12.06 -14.26
CA GLU A 199 -4.42 13.12 -13.24
C GLU A 199 -4.37 12.57 -11.80
N VAL A 200 -5.07 11.46 -11.54
CA VAL A 200 -5.18 10.89 -10.18
C VAL A 200 -4.14 9.82 -9.88
N ALA A 201 -3.38 9.36 -10.88
CA ALA A 201 -2.52 8.19 -10.74
C ALA A 201 -1.42 8.37 -9.69
N ASP A 202 -0.90 9.60 -9.54
CA ASP A 202 0.15 9.91 -8.57
C ASP A 202 -0.35 9.83 -7.12
N ASP A 203 -1.60 10.23 -6.86
CA ASP A 203 -2.23 10.07 -5.56
C ASP A 203 -2.44 8.58 -5.25
N ILE A 204 -2.98 7.82 -6.21
CA ILE A 204 -3.19 6.37 -6.08
C ILE A 204 -1.87 5.66 -5.81
N ARG A 205 -0.83 5.97 -6.60
CA ARG A 205 0.52 5.43 -6.43
C ARG A 205 1.06 5.73 -5.04
N SER A 206 0.99 6.98 -4.60
CA SER A 206 1.51 7.41 -3.30
C SER A 206 0.78 6.71 -2.16
N GLN A 207 -0.56 6.64 -2.21
CA GLN A 207 -1.35 5.94 -1.20
C GLN A 207 -1.05 4.44 -1.18
N TYR A 208 -0.85 3.83 -2.34
CA TYR A 208 -0.54 2.40 -2.45
C TYR A 208 0.83 2.10 -1.84
N ASP A 209 1.89 2.80 -2.27
CA ASP A 209 3.24 2.59 -1.76
C ASP A 209 3.32 2.88 -0.27
N PHE A 210 2.66 3.93 0.22
CA PHE A 210 2.63 4.25 1.64
C PHE A 210 1.96 3.14 2.47
N ARG A 211 0.83 2.59 2.00
CA ARG A 211 0.16 1.45 2.64
C ARG A 211 1.04 0.19 2.61
N GLN A 212 1.65 -0.12 1.47
CA GLN A 212 2.50 -1.31 1.31
C GLN A 212 3.78 -1.20 2.13
N ALA A 213 4.32 0.02 2.30
CA ALA A 213 5.49 0.28 3.13
C ALA A 213 5.20 -0.09 4.59
N VAL A 214 4.02 0.25 5.09
CA VAL A 214 3.61 -0.04 6.47
C VAL A 214 3.26 -1.51 6.68
N LEU A 215 2.51 -2.12 5.76
CA LEU A 215 2.00 -3.49 5.95
C LEU A 215 3.02 -4.57 5.59
N HIS A 216 3.88 -4.29 4.60
CA HIS A 216 4.69 -5.31 3.94
C HIS A 216 6.16 -4.92 3.76
N HIS A 217 6.57 -3.72 4.18
CA HIS A 217 7.92 -3.18 4.00
C HIS A 217 8.36 -3.20 2.52
N GLN A 218 7.46 -2.77 1.64
CA GLN A 218 7.67 -2.71 0.19
C GLN A 218 7.10 -1.41 -0.36
N THR A 219 7.65 -0.91 -1.46
CA THR A 219 7.15 0.26 -2.17
C THR A 219 6.96 -0.09 -3.64
N PRO A 220 5.89 -0.82 -4.01
CA PRO A 220 5.81 -1.48 -5.31
C PRO A 220 5.94 -0.60 -6.54
N PHE A 221 5.52 0.67 -6.50
CA PHE A 221 5.71 1.58 -7.63
C PHE A 221 7.10 2.21 -7.65
N ARG A 222 7.69 2.50 -6.48
CA ARG A 222 9.09 2.92 -6.37
C ARG A 222 10.07 1.81 -6.79
N ASP A 223 9.79 0.58 -6.38
CA ASP A 223 10.61 -0.60 -6.62
C ASP A 223 10.48 -1.10 -8.08
N ASP A 224 9.34 -0.81 -8.72
CA ASP A 224 9.06 -1.20 -10.10
C ASP A 224 8.44 -0.03 -10.91
N PRO A 225 9.27 0.83 -11.52
CA PRO A 225 8.80 2.00 -12.26
C PRO A 225 7.96 1.66 -13.51
N ARG A 226 8.00 0.40 -13.97
CA ARG A 226 7.18 -0.09 -15.10
C ARG A 226 5.71 -0.30 -14.73
N LYS A 227 5.40 -0.40 -13.44
CA LYS A 227 4.05 -0.73 -12.95
C LYS A 227 3.02 0.32 -13.36
N LEU A 228 3.34 1.61 -13.26
CA LEU A 228 2.41 2.69 -13.64
C LEU A 228 2.18 2.76 -15.16
N PRO A 229 3.22 2.78 -16.02
CA PRO A 229 3.03 2.63 -17.47
C PRO A 229 2.23 1.38 -17.86
N PHE A 230 2.39 0.29 -17.12
CA PHE A 230 1.60 -0.92 -17.35
C PHE A 230 0.12 -0.70 -17.07
N LEU A 231 -0.24 -0.10 -15.92
CA LEU A 231 -1.63 0.24 -15.62
C LEU A 231 -2.24 1.20 -16.65
N PHE A 232 -1.48 2.19 -17.12
CA PHE A 232 -1.92 3.07 -18.20
C PHE A 232 -2.23 2.30 -19.48
N ALA A 233 -1.32 1.42 -19.91
CA ALA A 233 -1.56 0.60 -21.09
C ALA A 233 -2.80 -0.30 -20.95
N LEU A 234 -3.09 -0.80 -19.75
CA LEU A 234 -4.30 -1.59 -19.49
C LEU A 234 -5.57 -0.74 -19.51
N HIS A 235 -5.52 0.48 -18.96
CA HIS A 235 -6.65 1.42 -18.95
C HIS A 235 -7.06 1.81 -20.37
N GLU A 236 -6.10 2.19 -21.21
CA GLU A 236 -6.32 2.51 -22.63
C GLU A 236 -7.01 1.39 -23.41
N ARG A 237 -6.81 0.14 -22.97
CA ARG A 237 -7.35 -1.07 -23.60
C ARG A 237 -8.67 -1.53 -22.97
N GLY A 238 -9.24 -0.74 -22.06
CA GLY A 238 -10.49 -1.08 -21.36
C GLY A 238 -10.37 -2.30 -20.45
N LEU A 239 -9.17 -2.65 -20.00
CA LEU A 239 -8.92 -3.82 -19.13
C LEU A 239 -8.86 -3.47 -17.64
N LEU A 240 -9.10 -2.20 -17.29
CA LEU A 240 -9.19 -1.75 -15.91
C LEU A 240 -10.57 -1.22 -15.59
N HIS A 241 -11.06 -1.56 -14.40
CA HIS A 241 -12.14 -0.87 -13.73
C HIS A 241 -11.52 0.04 -12.66
N VAL A 242 -11.67 1.35 -12.85
CA VAL A 242 -11.09 2.36 -11.97
C VAL A 242 -12.21 3.15 -11.32
N THR A 243 -12.26 3.15 -10.00
CA THR A 243 -13.19 3.99 -9.23
C THR A 243 -12.46 4.76 -8.15
N VAL A 244 -12.88 6.00 -7.93
CA VAL A 244 -12.34 6.84 -6.86
C VAL A 244 -13.46 7.48 -6.07
N LEU A 245 -13.17 7.71 -4.79
CA LEU A 245 -13.92 8.57 -3.90
C LEU A 245 -13.03 9.78 -3.63
N THR A 246 -13.45 10.96 -4.06
CA THR A 246 -12.70 12.21 -3.87
C THR A 246 -13.37 13.10 -2.84
N ILE A 247 -12.61 13.98 -2.19
CA ILE A 247 -13.10 15.06 -1.32
C ILE A 247 -12.47 16.36 -1.83
N ASP A 248 -13.29 17.31 -2.29
CA ASP A 248 -12.83 18.55 -2.92
C ASP A 248 -11.83 18.31 -4.08
N GLY A 249 -12.01 17.20 -4.81
CA GLY A 249 -11.17 16.80 -5.94
C GLY A 249 -9.96 15.93 -5.56
N GLU A 250 -9.56 15.87 -4.29
CA GLU A 250 -8.45 15.03 -3.82
C GLU A 250 -8.90 13.58 -3.61
N VAL A 251 -8.08 12.59 -4.00
CA VAL A 251 -8.43 11.17 -3.86
C VAL A 251 -8.44 10.76 -2.38
N ALA A 252 -9.63 10.48 -1.83
CA ALA A 252 -9.79 9.95 -0.49
C ALA A 252 -9.68 8.42 -0.44
N ALA A 253 -10.16 7.73 -1.47
CA ALA A 253 -9.96 6.30 -1.68
C ALA A 253 -10.01 5.95 -3.17
N SER A 254 -9.34 4.87 -3.55
CA SER A 254 -9.34 4.38 -4.93
C SER A 254 -9.38 2.86 -5.02
N HIS A 255 -9.92 2.39 -6.14
CA HIS A 255 -9.84 1.01 -6.59
C HIS A 255 -9.40 1.01 -8.05
N VAL A 256 -8.36 0.22 -8.35
CA VAL A 256 -7.89 -0.07 -9.70
C VAL A 256 -7.85 -1.58 -9.84
N GLY A 257 -8.88 -2.15 -10.45
CA GLY A 257 -9.06 -3.58 -10.63
C GLY A 257 -8.94 -4.01 -12.09
N LEU A 258 -8.52 -5.24 -12.34
CA LEU A 258 -8.64 -5.84 -13.67
C LEU A 258 -10.11 -6.08 -13.99
N LEU A 259 -10.51 -5.78 -15.22
CA LEU A 259 -11.84 -6.04 -15.75
C LEU A 259 -11.76 -7.25 -16.70
N SER A 260 -12.41 -8.35 -16.33
CA SER A 260 -12.70 -9.47 -17.23
C SER A 260 -14.09 -9.24 -17.83
N PRO A 261 -14.21 -8.79 -19.09
CA PRO A 261 -15.47 -8.30 -19.66
C PRO A 261 -16.61 -9.31 -19.51
N GLY A 262 -17.76 -8.86 -19.01
CA GLY A 262 -18.95 -9.67 -18.76
C GLY A 262 -18.82 -10.76 -17.68
N ARG A 263 -17.65 -10.92 -17.05
CA ARG A 263 -17.36 -12.02 -16.12
C ARG A 263 -17.13 -11.53 -14.70
N ALA A 264 -16.18 -10.62 -14.51
CA ALA A 264 -15.81 -10.15 -13.19
C ALA A 264 -15.03 -8.83 -13.22
N VAL A 265 -15.18 -8.04 -12.15
CA VAL A 265 -14.16 -7.07 -11.75
C VAL A 265 -13.33 -7.70 -10.63
N HIS A 266 -12.01 -7.62 -10.73
CA HIS A 266 -11.10 -8.16 -9.72
C HIS A 266 -10.64 -7.05 -8.78
N LEU A 267 -10.57 -7.34 -7.49
CA LEU A 267 -9.97 -6.47 -6.49
C LEU A 267 -8.45 -6.40 -6.74
N GLY A 268 -8.00 -5.28 -7.29
CA GLY A 268 -6.59 -5.00 -7.53
C GLY A 268 -6.03 -4.06 -6.47
N LEU A 269 -5.58 -2.88 -6.91
CA LEU A 269 -5.11 -1.85 -6.00
C LEU A 269 -6.33 -1.27 -5.27
N ASN A 270 -6.29 -1.28 -3.95
CA ASN A 270 -7.29 -0.65 -3.10
C ASN A 270 -6.55 0.23 -2.09
N THR A 271 -6.77 1.55 -2.20
CA THR A 271 -6.05 2.55 -1.42
C THR A 271 -7.01 3.49 -0.73
N HIS A 272 -6.52 4.14 0.31
CA HIS A 272 -7.15 5.32 0.86
C HIS A 272 -6.11 6.26 1.45
N SER A 273 -6.46 7.55 1.47
CA SER A 273 -5.68 8.55 2.16
C SER A 273 -5.86 8.38 3.68
N PRO A 274 -4.77 8.28 4.46
CA PRO A 274 -4.85 8.14 5.91
C PRO A 274 -5.44 9.39 6.59
N VAL A 275 -5.43 10.54 5.93
CA VAL A 275 -6.08 11.78 6.39
C VAL A 275 -7.57 11.58 6.67
N TYR A 276 -8.23 10.71 5.90
CA TYR A 276 -9.67 10.44 6.03
C TYR A 276 -9.97 9.09 6.70
N ALA A 277 -8.96 8.36 7.17
CA ALA A 277 -9.10 6.98 7.64
C ALA A 277 -10.13 6.80 8.77
N ALA A 278 -10.28 7.80 9.65
CA ALA A 278 -11.27 7.82 10.73
C ALA A 278 -12.73 7.68 10.25
N HIS A 279 -12.98 7.84 8.95
CA HIS A 279 -14.30 7.71 8.33
C HIS A 279 -14.38 6.55 7.33
N SER A 280 -13.38 5.66 7.35
CA SER A 280 -13.33 4.41 6.57
C SER A 280 -13.62 4.59 5.06
N PRO A 281 -12.96 5.54 4.38
CA PRO A 281 -13.23 5.87 2.98
C PRO A 281 -13.06 4.67 2.04
N GLY A 282 -12.07 3.79 2.28
CA GLY A 282 -11.89 2.57 1.48
C GLY A 282 -13.04 1.56 1.63
N HIS A 283 -13.62 1.44 2.82
CA HIS A 283 -14.79 0.57 3.04
C HIS A 283 -16.03 1.14 2.35
N LEU A 284 -16.23 2.46 2.45
CA LEU A 284 -17.29 3.18 1.77
C LEU A 284 -17.16 3.07 0.25
N LEU A 285 -15.95 3.23 -0.29
CA LEU A 285 -15.65 3.05 -1.71
C LEU A 285 -16.08 1.65 -2.19
N LEU A 286 -15.68 0.57 -1.50
CA LEU A 286 -16.07 -0.78 -1.92
C LEU A 286 -17.58 -1.01 -1.88
N ALA A 287 -18.29 -0.44 -0.89
CA ALA A 287 -19.74 -0.51 -0.84
C ALA A 287 -20.41 0.25 -2.00
N MET A 288 -19.87 1.41 -2.40
CA MET A 288 -20.35 2.18 -3.56
C MET A 288 -20.01 1.50 -4.88
N LEU A 289 -18.82 0.89 -4.98
CA LEU A 289 -18.40 0.07 -6.10
C LEU A 289 -19.37 -1.10 -6.32
N GLY A 290 -19.78 -1.81 -5.28
CA GLY A 290 -20.77 -2.89 -5.41
C GLY A 290 -22.08 -2.44 -6.07
N VAL A 291 -22.58 -1.25 -5.72
CA VAL A 291 -23.76 -0.67 -6.38
C VAL A 291 -23.48 -0.32 -7.83
N ARG A 292 -22.32 0.30 -8.12
CA ARG A 292 -21.94 0.63 -9.49
C ARG A 292 -21.81 -0.62 -10.37
N LEU A 293 -21.24 -1.69 -9.85
CA LEU A 293 -21.13 -2.97 -10.56
C LEU A 293 -22.50 -3.57 -10.87
N ALA A 294 -23.47 -3.43 -9.96
CA ALA A 294 -24.84 -3.87 -10.22
C ALA A 294 -25.52 -3.04 -11.32
N GLU A 295 -25.32 -1.71 -11.32
CA GLU A 295 -25.79 -0.82 -12.39
C GLU A 295 -25.17 -1.17 -13.76
N GLU A 296 -23.92 -1.62 -13.76
CA GLU A 296 -23.18 -2.03 -14.95
C GLU A 296 -23.49 -3.49 -15.39
N GLY A 297 -24.35 -4.20 -14.66
CA GLY A 297 -24.69 -5.59 -14.96
C GLY A 297 -23.53 -6.57 -14.77
N MET A 298 -22.52 -6.20 -13.99
CA MET A 298 -21.38 -7.07 -13.68
C MET A 298 -21.82 -8.15 -12.68
N PRO A 299 -21.67 -9.45 -12.97
CA PRO A 299 -22.20 -10.49 -12.09
C PRO A 299 -21.34 -10.76 -10.84
N LEU A 300 -20.05 -10.44 -10.89
CA LEU A 300 -19.09 -10.83 -9.88
C LEU A 300 -18.09 -9.71 -9.56
N PHE A 301 -17.89 -9.47 -8.27
CA PHE A 301 -16.72 -8.75 -7.77
C PHE A 301 -15.82 -9.74 -7.01
N ASP A 302 -14.70 -10.06 -7.65
CA ASP A 302 -13.74 -11.04 -7.18
C ASP A 302 -12.76 -10.38 -6.22
N LEU A 303 -12.83 -10.71 -4.93
CA LEU A 303 -11.99 -10.09 -3.91
C LEU A 303 -10.56 -10.65 -3.89
N THR A 304 -10.24 -11.60 -4.77
CA THR A 304 -8.96 -12.29 -4.93
C THR A 304 -8.52 -13.07 -3.68
N PRO A 305 -7.72 -14.13 -3.82
CA PRO A 305 -7.18 -14.86 -2.67
C PRO A 305 -6.32 -13.96 -1.75
N GLY A 306 -6.13 -14.37 -0.49
CA GLY A 306 -5.24 -13.62 0.41
C GLY A 306 -5.51 -13.75 1.91
N GLY A 307 -6.65 -14.31 2.32
CA GLY A 307 -6.96 -14.60 3.72
C GLY A 307 -6.98 -13.38 4.65
N ASP A 308 -7.29 -12.20 4.10
CA ASP A 308 -7.43 -10.95 4.87
C ASP A 308 -8.87 -10.86 5.40
N GLU A 309 -9.03 -10.72 6.72
CA GLU A 309 -10.33 -10.52 7.38
C GLU A 309 -11.12 -9.35 6.79
N TYR A 310 -10.42 -8.33 6.26
CA TYR A 310 -11.05 -7.22 5.57
C TYR A 310 -11.90 -7.68 4.37
N LYS A 311 -11.41 -8.64 3.58
CA LYS A 311 -12.13 -9.16 2.40
C LYS A 311 -13.33 -9.99 2.80
N GLU A 312 -13.20 -10.75 3.89
CA GLU A 312 -14.26 -11.62 4.42
C GLU A 312 -15.52 -10.85 4.80
N HIS A 313 -15.39 -9.59 5.26
CA HIS A 313 -16.54 -8.76 5.61
C HIS A 313 -17.45 -8.43 4.41
N PHE A 314 -16.89 -8.40 3.19
CA PHE A 314 -17.64 -8.12 1.97
C PHE A 314 -18.12 -9.38 1.26
N ALA A 315 -17.49 -10.52 1.53
CA ALA A 315 -17.74 -11.76 0.82
C ALA A 315 -19.18 -12.25 1.04
N THR A 316 -19.87 -12.55 -0.06
CA THR A 316 -21.18 -13.23 -0.05
C THR A 316 -21.04 -14.72 -0.37
N GLY A 317 -19.85 -15.16 -0.78
CA GLY A 317 -19.56 -16.55 -1.12
C GLY A 317 -18.06 -16.78 -1.25
N HIS A 318 -17.70 -18.05 -1.43
CA HIS A 318 -16.32 -18.48 -1.59
C HIS A 318 -16.23 -19.67 -2.53
N ASP A 319 -15.11 -19.74 -3.24
CA ASP A 319 -14.70 -20.93 -3.96
C ASP A 319 -13.20 -21.21 -3.78
N LEU A 320 -12.70 -22.18 -4.53
CA LEU A 320 -11.30 -22.59 -4.50
C LEU A 320 -10.60 -22.21 -5.80
N VAL A 321 -9.39 -21.69 -5.64
CA VAL A 321 -8.41 -21.54 -6.71
C VAL A 321 -7.15 -22.29 -6.33
N PHE A 322 -6.30 -22.59 -7.31
CA PHE A 322 -5.16 -23.48 -7.10
C PHE A 322 -3.85 -22.83 -7.54
N GLU A 323 -2.78 -22.95 -6.76
CA GLU A 323 -1.44 -22.73 -7.27
C GLU A 323 -0.94 -24.04 -7.90
N LEU A 324 -0.47 -23.98 -9.15
CA LEU A 324 0.18 -25.11 -9.81
C LEU A 324 1.68 -24.93 -9.79
N VAL A 325 2.38 -25.93 -9.24
CA VAL A 325 3.82 -26.06 -9.34
C VAL A 325 4.16 -27.32 -10.11
N ALA A 326 4.75 -27.19 -11.29
CA ALA A 326 5.28 -28.30 -12.06
C ALA A 326 6.80 -28.35 -11.94
N TYR A 327 7.29 -29.43 -11.34
CA TYR A 327 8.71 -29.64 -11.06
C TYR A 327 9.42 -30.30 -12.25
N GLY A 328 10.68 -29.95 -12.46
CA GLY A 328 11.50 -30.59 -13.50
C GLY A 328 11.80 -32.07 -13.23
N SER A 329 11.72 -32.54 -11.98
CA SER A 329 11.94 -33.94 -11.60
C SER A 329 11.09 -34.37 -10.40
N GLY A 330 10.92 -35.69 -10.22
CA GLY A 330 10.21 -36.25 -9.06
C GLY A 330 10.93 -35.99 -7.73
N THR A 331 12.26 -36.02 -7.72
CA THR A 331 13.08 -35.70 -6.53
C THR A 331 12.91 -34.24 -6.09
N ARG A 332 12.87 -33.30 -7.04
CA ARG A 332 12.60 -31.88 -6.77
C ARG A 332 11.19 -31.67 -6.25
N ARG A 333 10.19 -32.40 -6.77
CA ARG A 333 8.82 -32.38 -6.25
C ARG A 333 8.79 -32.77 -4.78
N LEU A 334 9.41 -33.90 -4.42
CA LEU A 334 9.44 -34.37 -3.03
C LEU A 334 10.14 -33.36 -2.10
N ALA A 335 11.32 -32.87 -2.50
CA ALA A 335 12.04 -31.84 -1.74
C ALA A 335 11.23 -30.55 -1.58
N GLY A 336 10.54 -30.12 -2.64
CA GLY A 336 9.64 -28.96 -2.63
C GLY A 336 8.48 -29.13 -1.66
N GLN A 337 7.84 -30.31 -1.65
CA GLN A 337 6.76 -30.61 -0.71
C GLN A 337 7.22 -30.59 0.76
N VAL A 338 8.38 -31.19 1.05
CA VAL A 338 8.97 -31.16 2.40
C VAL A 338 9.27 -29.72 2.83
N ARG A 339 9.87 -28.92 1.94
CA ARG A 339 10.16 -27.50 2.22
C ARG A 339 8.89 -26.69 2.48
N SER A 340 7.85 -26.90 1.68
CA SER A 340 6.57 -26.22 1.85
C SER A 340 5.89 -26.61 3.16
N ALA A 341 5.91 -27.89 3.55
CA ALA A 341 5.41 -28.36 4.83
C ALA A 341 6.17 -27.71 6.00
N ALA A 342 7.50 -27.72 5.96
CA ALA A 342 8.33 -27.07 6.97
C ALA A 342 8.05 -25.56 7.10
N LEU A 343 7.91 -24.86 5.96
CA LEU A 343 7.54 -23.44 5.95
C LEU A 343 6.14 -23.21 6.51
N HIS A 344 5.19 -24.11 6.27
CA HIS A 344 3.84 -24.02 6.82
C HIS A 344 3.86 -24.18 8.34
N CYS A 345 4.57 -25.18 8.86
CA CYS A 345 4.75 -25.38 10.30
C CYS A 345 5.43 -24.17 10.95
N ALA A 346 6.49 -23.64 10.33
CA ALA A 346 7.17 -22.44 10.81
C ALA A 346 6.24 -21.21 10.83
N LYS A 347 5.44 -20.99 9.77
CA LYS A 347 4.44 -19.92 9.72
C LYS A 347 3.37 -20.09 10.80
N ALA A 348 2.89 -21.32 11.02
CA ALA A 348 1.91 -21.62 12.07
C ALA A 348 2.48 -21.33 13.47
N GLY A 349 3.73 -21.73 13.72
CA GLY A 349 4.44 -21.43 14.98
C GLY A 349 4.62 -19.93 15.21
N LEU A 350 5.03 -19.17 14.18
CA LEU A 350 5.14 -17.71 14.27
C LEU A 350 3.79 -17.04 14.57
N ARG A 351 2.72 -17.49 13.93
CA ARG A 351 1.36 -16.99 14.19
C ARG A 351 0.90 -17.31 15.62
N ALA A 352 1.17 -18.53 16.11
CA ALA A 352 0.88 -18.91 17.48
C ALA A 352 1.66 -18.07 18.50
N ALA A 353 2.87 -17.62 18.15
CA ALA A 353 3.67 -16.69 18.93
C ALA A 353 3.28 -15.20 18.76
N GLY A 354 2.23 -14.89 17.99
CA GLY A 354 1.77 -13.52 17.73
C GLY A 354 2.70 -12.69 16.84
N LEU A 355 3.74 -13.30 16.25
CA LEU A 355 4.73 -12.61 15.41
C LEU A 355 4.27 -12.59 13.95
N ARG A 356 4.15 -11.39 13.37
CA ARG A 356 3.94 -11.23 11.92
C ARG A 356 5.27 -11.38 11.19
N ARG A 357 5.22 -11.78 9.91
CA ARG A 357 6.44 -11.87 9.07
C ARG A 357 7.19 -10.53 8.97
N ALA A 358 6.47 -9.42 8.93
CA ALA A 358 7.06 -8.08 8.93
C ALA A 358 7.87 -7.82 10.23
N ASP A 359 7.38 -8.31 11.36
CA ASP A 359 8.01 -8.14 12.67
C ASP A 359 9.38 -8.83 12.72
N LEU A 360 9.58 -9.96 12.03
CA LEU A 360 10.89 -10.63 12.02
C LEU A 360 11.99 -9.80 11.36
N SER A 361 11.66 -9.09 10.28
CA SER A 361 12.60 -8.17 9.62
C SER A 361 12.88 -6.94 10.49
N ALA A 362 11.85 -6.41 11.15
CA ALA A 362 11.97 -5.28 12.08
C ALA A 362 12.75 -5.67 13.34
N ILE A 363 12.55 -6.86 13.90
CA ILE A 363 13.27 -7.40 15.06
C ILE A 363 14.75 -7.58 14.70
N ARG A 364 15.05 -8.15 13.52
CA ARG A 364 16.44 -8.32 13.06
C ARG A 364 17.15 -6.98 12.82
N ALA A 365 16.45 -6.02 12.22
CA ALA A 365 16.99 -4.68 11.97
C ALA A 365 17.15 -3.85 13.26
N ALA A 366 16.22 -4.00 14.21
CA ALA A 366 16.25 -3.29 15.48
C ALA A 366 17.17 -3.95 16.53
N PHE A 367 17.57 -5.21 16.35
CA PHE A 367 18.39 -5.93 17.33
C PHE A 367 19.73 -5.25 17.65
N PRO A 368 20.53 -4.78 16.67
CA PRO A 368 21.79 -4.08 16.94
C PRO A 368 21.57 -2.75 17.67
N GLU A 369 20.51 -2.02 17.31
CA GLU A 369 20.20 -0.70 17.86
C GLU A 369 19.59 -0.79 19.26
N MET A 370 18.75 -1.80 19.50
CA MET A 370 18.25 -2.19 20.82
C MET A 370 19.40 -2.61 21.73
N LEU A 371 20.36 -3.40 21.25
CA LEU A 371 21.58 -3.71 22.01
C LEU A 371 22.40 -2.46 22.32
N ARG A 372 22.51 -1.52 21.37
CA ARG A 372 23.24 -0.26 21.56
C ARG A 372 22.56 0.65 22.59
N ARG A 373 21.23 0.76 22.53
CA ARG A 373 20.40 1.48 23.51
C ARG A 373 20.42 0.82 24.89
N TRP A 374 20.37 -0.51 24.94
CA TRP A 374 20.48 -1.25 26.20
C TRP A 374 21.86 -1.07 26.82
N ARG A 375 22.94 -1.12 26.02
CA ARG A 375 24.30 -0.78 26.48
C ARG A 375 24.42 0.66 26.95
N ALA A 376 23.82 1.62 26.24
CA ALA A 376 23.81 3.02 26.67
C ALA A 376 23.05 3.19 28.00
N CYS A 377 21.87 2.57 28.13
CA CYS A 377 21.07 2.60 29.35
C CYS A 377 21.78 1.92 30.52
N VAL A 378 22.48 0.80 30.29
CA VAL A 378 23.29 0.12 31.32
C VAL A 378 24.48 0.97 31.73
N VAL A 379 25.17 1.61 30.78
CA VAL A 379 26.27 2.55 31.08
C VAL A 379 25.77 3.77 31.85
N ASP A 380 24.59 4.30 31.53
CA ASP A 380 23.98 5.43 32.22
C ASP A 380 23.45 5.05 33.63
N CYS A 381 22.91 3.84 33.80
CA CYS A 381 22.52 3.29 35.10
C CYS A 381 23.74 3.04 36.01
N VAL A 382 24.84 2.52 35.46
CA VAL A 382 26.09 2.26 36.22
C VAL A 382 26.81 3.57 36.59
N ARG A 383 26.63 4.65 35.81
CA ARG A 383 27.20 5.97 36.11
C ARG A 383 26.39 6.80 37.10
N GLY A 384 25.31 6.27 37.67
CA GLY A 384 24.54 6.94 38.70
C GLY A 384 24.03 8.32 38.30
N ARG A 385 23.86 8.60 37.00
CA ARG A 385 23.22 9.83 36.56
C ARG A 385 21.73 9.65 36.79
N PRO A 386 21.12 10.35 37.76
CA PRO A 386 19.68 10.36 37.84
C PRO A 386 19.19 10.85 36.47
N HIS A 387 18.38 10.05 35.79
CA HIS A 387 17.44 10.59 34.83
C HIS A 387 16.47 11.46 35.65
N GLY A 388 16.92 12.65 36.05
CA GLY A 388 16.02 13.71 36.44
C GLY A 388 14.99 13.78 35.32
N ARG A 389 13.71 13.88 35.66
CA ARG A 389 12.67 14.21 34.67
C ARG A 389 13.10 15.52 34.02
N LEU A 390 13.81 15.37 32.91
CA LEU A 390 14.44 16.43 32.17
C LEU A 390 13.30 17.27 31.61
N ALA A 391 13.17 18.49 32.13
CA ALA A 391 12.11 19.40 31.79
C ALA A 391 12.05 19.59 30.27
N ALA A 392 10.96 19.15 29.63
CA ALA A 392 10.71 19.46 28.23
C ALA A 392 10.77 20.97 28.00
N GLY A 393 11.62 21.42 27.07
CA GLY A 393 11.79 22.81 26.69
C GLY A 393 10.70 23.23 25.71
N TRP A 394 9.50 23.46 26.24
CA TRP A 394 8.38 23.97 25.45
C TRP A 394 8.59 25.44 25.12
N LEU A 395 8.38 25.81 23.85
CA LEU A 395 8.27 27.21 23.44
C LEU A 395 6.84 27.50 23.01
N VAL A 396 6.36 28.70 23.31
CA VAL A 396 5.02 29.16 22.94
C VAL A 396 5.07 30.48 22.23
N ARG A 397 4.22 30.61 21.22
CA ARG A 397 3.95 31.83 20.49
C ARG A 397 2.45 32.11 20.57
N GLN A 398 2.08 33.29 21.06
CA GLN A 398 0.70 33.76 20.95
C GLN A 398 0.39 34.04 19.47
N ALA A 399 -0.85 33.80 19.05
CA ALA A 399 -1.27 34.22 17.73
C ALA A 399 -1.12 35.74 17.61
N GLY A 400 -0.29 36.18 16.67
CA GLY A 400 0.07 37.57 16.47
C GLY A 400 0.46 37.82 15.02
N ALA A 401 0.84 39.06 14.70
CA ALA A 401 1.23 39.45 13.35
C ALA A 401 2.24 38.45 12.77
N ALA A 402 1.96 37.97 11.55
CA ALA A 402 2.87 37.08 10.85
C ALA A 402 4.22 37.81 10.65
N PRO A 403 5.35 37.08 10.60
CA PRO A 403 6.58 37.65 10.05
C PRO A 403 6.28 38.28 8.68
N GLY A 404 6.98 39.33 8.26
CA GLY A 404 6.65 40.10 7.04
C GLY A 404 6.57 39.26 5.74
N ASP A 405 5.93 39.81 4.70
CA ASP A 405 5.56 39.13 3.43
C ASP A 405 6.73 38.75 2.49
N THR A 406 7.85 38.25 3.03
CA THR A 406 8.91 37.67 2.20
C THR A 406 8.40 36.47 1.39
N LEU A 407 8.94 36.29 0.18
CA LEU A 407 8.71 35.13 -0.66
C LEU A 407 9.03 33.86 0.13
N ARG A 408 8.04 32.99 0.28
CA ARG A 408 8.10 31.79 1.13
C ARG A 408 8.01 30.52 0.30
N PRO A 409 8.73 29.45 0.67
CA PRO A 409 8.56 28.16 0.03
C PRO A 409 7.12 27.66 0.20
N ALA A 410 6.53 27.15 -0.87
CA ALA A 410 5.21 26.53 -0.81
C ALA A 410 5.32 25.24 0.03
N LEU A 411 4.68 25.23 1.20
CA LEU A 411 4.61 24.04 2.04
C LEU A 411 3.53 23.09 1.54
N ALA A 412 3.86 21.81 1.52
CA ALA A 412 2.87 20.77 1.31
C ALA A 412 2.24 20.39 2.65
N ARG A 413 0.94 20.10 2.63
CA ARG A 413 0.18 19.61 3.80
C ARG A 413 -0.36 18.23 3.51
N ASN A 414 -0.10 17.27 4.40
CA ASN A 414 -0.53 15.88 4.31
C ASN A 414 -0.16 15.17 2.99
N ARG A 415 0.91 15.63 2.34
CA ARG A 415 1.34 15.08 1.06
C ARG A 415 2.11 13.78 1.28
N LEU A 416 1.49 12.65 0.95
CA LEU A 416 2.10 11.31 1.14
C LEU A 416 3.38 11.13 0.32
N ALA A 417 3.43 11.72 -0.88
CA ALA A 417 4.61 11.67 -1.74
C ALA A 417 5.86 12.22 -1.02
N ASP A 418 5.71 13.28 -0.23
CA ASP A 418 6.80 13.87 0.55
C ASP A 418 7.24 12.94 1.67
N ALA A 419 6.31 12.30 2.38
CA ALA A 419 6.62 11.34 3.43
C ALA A 419 7.37 10.11 2.89
N LEU A 420 7.04 9.64 1.68
CA LEU A 420 7.77 8.57 0.98
C LEU A 420 9.20 8.96 0.58
N CYS A 421 9.51 10.26 0.53
CA CYS A 421 10.85 10.78 0.27
C CYS A 421 11.71 10.85 1.54
N PHE A 422 11.22 10.40 2.71
CA PHE A 422 12.04 10.26 3.90
C PHE A 422 13.22 9.31 3.63
N ASP A 423 14.40 9.69 4.10
CA ASP A 423 15.53 8.80 4.21
C ASP A 423 16.07 8.83 5.65
N GLU A 424 16.88 7.84 5.99
CA GLU A 424 17.37 7.63 7.36
C GLU A 424 18.51 8.61 7.72
N ALA A 425 18.95 9.45 6.78
CA ALA A 425 20.07 10.35 7.03
C ALA A 425 19.67 11.39 8.09
N GLY A 426 20.43 11.40 9.20
CA GLY A 426 20.22 12.34 10.31
C GLY A 426 18.99 12.05 11.19
N ALA A 427 18.21 11.00 10.91
CA ALA A 427 17.05 10.63 11.71
C ALA A 427 17.39 9.51 12.71
N PRO A 428 16.77 9.49 13.91
CA PRO A 428 16.86 8.38 14.84
C PRO A 428 15.89 7.23 14.51
N LEU A 429 15.16 7.32 13.39
CA LEU A 429 14.15 6.35 12.96
C LEU A 429 14.55 5.75 11.62
N GLY A 430 14.40 4.43 11.50
CA GLY A 430 14.47 3.78 10.20
C GLY A 430 13.28 4.15 9.30
N TYR A 431 13.44 3.98 7.98
CA TYR A 431 12.44 4.35 6.97
C TYR A 431 11.05 3.78 7.29
N TRP A 432 10.98 2.46 7.51
CA TRP A 432 9.70 1.78 7.79
C TRP A 432 9.06 2.25 9.11
N GLN A 433 9.86 2.57 10.11
CA GLN A 433 9.37 3.10 11.38
C GLN A 433 8.77 4.49 11.19
N PHE A 434 9.43 5.34 10.40
CA PHE A 434 8.90 6.65 10.03
C PHE A 434 7.56 6.51 9.29
N GLN A 435 7.48 5.67 8.26
CA GLN A 435 6.23 5.47 7.51
C GLN A 435 5.08 4.99 8.42
N ARG A 436 5.35 4.06 9.34
CA ARG A 436 4.36 3.57 10.31
C ARG A 436 3.92 4.66 11.31
N GLN A 437 4.85 5.51 11.76
CA GLN A 437 4.48 6.65 12.61
C GLN A 437 3.65 7.67 11.83
N ALA A 438 4.05 7.97 10.59
CA ALA A 438 3.38 8.94 9.75
C ALA A 438 1.93 8.53 9.44
N ILE A 439 1.69 7.27 9.05
CA ILE A 439 0.31 6.79 8.82
C ILE A 439 -0.51 6.88 10.10
N SER A 440 0.03 6.41 11.23
CA SER A 440 -0.69 6.41 12.50
C SER A 440 -1.05 7.83 12.92
N ARG A 441 -0.15 8.80 12.78
CA ARG A 441 -0.42 10.20 13.09
C ARG A 441 -1.52 10.80 12.21
N MET A 442 -1.45 10.56 10.89
CA MET A 442 -2.49 11.04 9.97
C MET A 442 -3.86 10.44 10.30
N GLU A 443 -3.92 9.14 10.62
CA GLU A 443 -5.16 8.47 11.04
C GLU A 443 -5.76 9.07 12.33
N HIS A 444 -4.91 9.58 13.23
CA HIS A 444 -5.31 10.30 14.44
C HIS A 444 -5.47 11.82 14.23
N SER A 445 -5.79 12.24 13.00
CA SER A 445 -6.06 13.65 12.64
C SER A 445 -4.90 14.61 12.94
N ARG A 446 -3.66 14.11 12.93
CA ARG A 446 -2.47 14.96 12.97
C ARG A 446 -2.10 15.35 11.55
N GLN A 447 -1.72 16.60 11.35
CA GLN A 447 -1.38 17.14 10.05
C GLN A 447 0.14 17.10 9.85
N LEU A 448 0.59 16.62 8.71
CA LEU A 448 1.99 16.73 8.29
C LEU A 448 2.16 18.01 7.49
N TYR A 449 3.13 18.84 7.85
CA TYR A 449 3.64 19.90 6.98
C TYR A 449 5.03 19.51 6.52
N SER A 450 5.27 19.55 5.22
CA SER A 450 6.51 19.05 4.61
C SER A 450 7.03 19.97 3.52
N LEU A 451 8.35 19.91 3.34
CA LEU A 451 9.06 20.41 2.19
C LEU A 451 9.95 19.28 1.68
N ALA A 452 9.67 18.83 0.46
CA ALA A 452 10.50 17.85 -0.25
C ALA A 452 11.07 18.46 -1.53
N LYS A 453 12.29 18.05 -1.88
CA LYS A 453 12.97 18.48 -3.12
C LYS A 453 13.86 17.34 -3.61
N ASP A 454 13.94 17.17 -4.93
CA ASP A 454 14.83 16.20 -5.57
C ASP A 454 14.68 14.76 -5.01
N GLY A 455 13.43 14.38 -4.68
CA GLY A 455 13.10 13.05 -4.14
C GLY A 455 13.51 12.84 -2.68
N LYS A 456 13.86 13.90 -1.95
CA LYS A 456 14.20 13.87 -0.52
C LYS A 456 13.25 14.73 0.30
N LEU A 457 12.82 14.21 1.44
CA LEU A 457 12.12 14.99 2.46
C LEU A 457 13.16 15.85 3.18
N LEU A 458 13.11 17.17 2.99
CA LEU A 458 14.13 18.08 3.53
C LEU A 458 13.82 18.51 4.95
N VAL A 459 12.55 18.85 5.21
CA VAL A 459 12.07 19.22 6.53
C VAL A 459 10.59 18.83 6.65
N CYS A 460 10.19 18.34 7.81
CA CYS A 460 8.77 18.16 8.11
C CYS A 460 8.45 18.37 9.59
N CYS A 461 7.23 18.80 9.86
CA CYS A 461 6.72 19.00 11.21
C CYS A 461 5.30 18.47 11.32
N TRP A 462 4.97 17.90 12.47
CA TRP A 462 3.63 17.45 12.77
C TRP A 462 2.86 18.51 13.52
N LEU A 463 1.59 18.64 13.18
CA LEU A 463 0.65 19.53 13.83
C LEU A 463 -0.50 18.76 14.43
N ALA A 464 -0.81 19.08 15.68
CA ALA A 464 -1.97 18.65 16.43
C ALA A 464 -2.81 19.87 16.80
N ILE A 465 -4.13 19.78 16.68
CA ILE A 465 -5.06 20.77 17.23
C ILE A 465 -5.68 20.15 18.48
N GLY A 466 -5.59 20.85 19.61
CA GLY A 466 -6.09 20.36 20.89
C GLY A 466 -7.54 20.76 21.17
N ALA A 467 -8.34 19.79 21.60
CA ALA A 467 -9.33 20.00 22.67
C ALA A 467 -8.58 19.85 24.01
N ALA A 468 -9.00 20.53 25.08
CA ALA A 468 -8.26 20.65 26.35
C ALA A 468 -7.73 19.33 26.97
N GLY A 469 -8.31 18.18 26.62
CA GLY A 469 -7.86 16.85 27.07
C GLY A 469 -6.69 16.22 26.30
N ALA A 470 -6.39 16.67 25.06
CA ALA A 470 -5.40 16.04 24.18
C ALA A 470 -3.99 16.65 24.29
N LEU A 471 -3.85 17.75 25.03
CA LEU A 471 -2.55 18.38 25.29
C LEU A 471 -1.84 17.68 26.46
N PRO A 472 -0.51 17.56 26.41
CA PRO A 472 0.31 17.25 27.58
C PRO A 472 -0.12 18.11 28.78
N PRO A 473 -0.22 17.53 30.01
CA PRO A 473 -0.62 18.27 31.20
C PRO A 473 0.15 19.58 31.41
N GLU A 474 1.41 19.62 31.01
CA GLU A 474 2.33 20.75 31.10
C GLU A 474 1.94 21.93 30.21
N LEU A 475 1.22 21.68 29.11
CA LEU A 475 0.76 22.72 28.19
C LEU A 475 -0.62 23.27 28.56
N ARG A 476 -1.41 22.56 29.38
CA ARG A 476 -2.76 22.98 29.75
C ARG A 476 -2.83 24.37 30.41
N PRO A 477 -1.90 24.77 31.32
CA PRO A 477 -1.91 26.10 31.93
C PRO A 477 -1.60 27.19 30.92
N VAL A 478 -0.76 26.90 29.93
CA VAL A 478 -0.27 27.90 28.96
C VAL A 478 -1.29 28.14 27.85
N THR A 479 -2.09 27.13 27.55
CA THR A 479 -3.18 27.26 26.61
C THR A 479 -4.46 27.80 27.25
N ASP A 480 -4.48 28.09 28.56
CA ASP A 480 -5.67 28.47 29.35
C ASP A 480 -6.88 27.53 29.14
N GLY A 481 -6.63 26.27 28.75
CA GLY A 481 -7.70 25.36 28.28
C GLY A 481 -8.49 25.85 27.05
N ARG A 482 -8.03 26.89 26.33
CA ARG A 482 -8.70 27.41 25.14
C ARG A 482 -8.79 26.34 24.07
N GLU A 483 -9.99 26.14 23.55
CA GLU A 483 -10.19 25.35 22.34
C GLU A 483 -9.39 25.96 21.19
N GLY A 484 -8.71 25.12 20.41
CA GLY A 484 -7.95 25.55 19.23
C GLY A 484 -6.46 25.81 19.44
N ALA A 485 -5.90 25.49 20.62
CA ALA A 485 -4.44 25.48 20.79
C ALA A 485 -3.75 24.53 19.80
N ILE A 486 -2.64 24.99 19.24
CA ILE A 486 -1.89 24.32 18.18
C ILE A 486 -0.61 23.76 18.78
N LEU A 487 -0.34 22.49 18.53
CA LEU A 487 0.86 21.81 18.98
C LEU A 487 1.68 21.38 17.76
N LEU A 488 2.90 21.92 17.65
CA LEU A 488 3.93 21.51 16.70
C LEU A 488 4.89 20.53 17.37
N PHE A 489 5.21 19.42 16.72
CA PHE A 489 6.08 18.40 17.31
C PHE A 489 6.80 17.58 16.24
N ASP A 490 7.82 16.83 16.69
CA ASP A 490 8.63 15.93 15.87
C ASP A 490 9.15 16.58 14.57
N LEU A 491 9.76 17.77 14.71
CA LEU A 491 10.42 18.44 13.60
C LEU A 491 11.61 17.60 13.13
N TYR A 492 11.53 17.12 11.90
CA TYR A 492 12.62 16.44 11.20
C TYR A 492 13.32 17.42 10.27
N ARG A 493 14.65 17.36 10.22
CA ARG A 493 15.51 18.09 9.28
C ARG A 493 16.52 17.12 8.67
N HIS A 494 16.56 17.06 7.35
CA HIS A 494 17.55 16.29 6.61
C HIS A 494 18.95 16.96 6.71
N PRO A 495 20.05 16.20 6.82
CA PRO A 495 21.41 16.76 6.94
C PRO A 495 21.83 17.67 5.79
N GLU A 496 21.46 17.35 4.54
CA GLU A 496 21.74 18.20 3.38
C GLU A 496 20.94 19.52 3.39
N PHE A 497 19.89 19.60 4.21
CA PHE A 497 19.15 20.82 4.48
C PHE A 497 19.75 21.54 5.69
N ALA A 498 21.08 21.75 5.66
CA ALA A 498 21.85 22.33 6.77
C ALA A 498 21.68 23.83 6.93
N ASP A 499 21.12 24.50 5.91
CA ASP A 499 20.92 25.94 5.99
C ASP A 499 19.85 26.29 7.02
N ARG A 500 20.31 26.90 8.11
CA ARG A 500 19.47 27.39 9.19
C ARG A 500 18.42 28.39 8.69
N ALA A 501 18.74 29.21 7.69
CA ALA A 501 17.80 30.15 7.10
C ALA A 501 16.58 29.42 6.51
N CYS A 502 16.81 28.32 5.80
CA CYS A 502 15.72 27.54 5.20
C CYS A 502 14.76 26.92 6.23
N VAL A 503 15.25 26.50 7.41
CA VAL A 503 14.37 26.00 8.49
C VAL A 503 13.58 27.14 9.12
N VAL A 504 14.20 28.30 9.31
CA VAL A 504 13.52 29.51 9.77
C VAL A 504 12.42 29.90 8.78
N ASP A 505 12.69 29.85 7.47
CA ASP A 505 11.72 30.11 6.41
C ASP A 505 10.60 29.08 6.37
N PHE A 506 10.90 27.80 6.60
CA PHE A 506 9.89 26.75 6.74
C PHE A 506 8.95 27.05 7.91
N ILE A 507 9.48 27.39 9.09
CA ILE A 507 8.66 27.75 10.27
C ILE A 507 7.82 28.99 9.96
N ALA A 508 8.40 30.02 9.36
CA ALA A 508 7.66 31.22 8.96
C ALA A 508 6.52 30.86 7.99
N SER A 509 6.78 30.03 6.99
CA SER A 509 5.78 29.56 6.00
C SER A 509 4.65 28.78 6.66
N LEU A 510 4.99 27.91 7.63
CA LEU A 510 4.02 27.18 8.44
C LEU A 510 3.12 28.15 9.20
N LEU A 511 3.70 29.11 9.94
CA LEU A 511 2.94 30.11 10.70
C LEU A 511 1.98 30.93 9.81
N HIS A 512 2.41 31.28 8.60
CA HIS A 512 1.56 31.98 7.63
C HIS A 512 0.40 31.11 7.15
N GLU A 513 0.66 29.84 6.82
CA GLU A 513 -0.38 28.90 6.39
C GLU A 513 -1.41 28.63 7.49
N LEU A 514 -0.99 28.53 8.76
CA LEU A 514 -1.91 28.40 9.90
C LEU A 514 -2.83 29.62 10.02
N ARG A 515 -2.27 30.82 9.93
CA ARG A 515 -3.04 32.07 9.96
C ARG A 515 -4.01 32.17 8.79
N ARG A 516 -3.57 31.84 7.56
CA ARG A 516 -4.42 31.84 6.36
C ARG A 516 -5.65 30.95 6.51
N ARG A 517 -5.55 29.90 7.35
CA ARG A 517 -6.65 28.99 7.69
C ARG A 517 -7.49 29.43 8.89
N GLY A 518 -7.25 30.62 9.44
CA GLY A 518 -7.95 31.13 10.62
C GLY A 518 -7.60 30.39 11.91
N MET A 519 -6.41 29.77 11.97
CA MET A 519 -5.94 29.07 13.17
C MET A 519 -5.20 30.04 14.09
N ASP A 520 -5.94 30.89 14.79
CA ASP A 520 -5.41 31.95 15.66
C ASP A 520 -5.22 31.51 17.13
N GLY A 521 -5.10 30.20 17.36
CA GLY A 521 -4.79 29.66 18.69
C GLY A 521 -3.33 29.86 19.09
N PRO A 522 -3.01 29.78 20.40
CA PRO A 522 -1.62 29.74 20.85
C PRO A 522 -0.91 28.52 20.25
N ILE A 523 0.33 28.72 19.80
CA ILE A 523 1.15 27.68 19.17
C ILE A 523 2.23 27.26 20.15
N ALA A 524 2.21 26.00 20.55
CA ALA A 524 3.24 25.36 21.36
C ALA A 524 4.12 24.45 20.49
N VAL A 525 5.41 24.40 20.78
CA VAL A 525 6.34 23.49 20.12
C VAL A 525 7.24 22.78 21.12
N ASP A 526 7.41 21.47 20.94
CA ASP A 526 8.42 20.69 21.65
C ASP A 526 9.73 20.73 20.85
N CYS A 527 10.70 21.52 21.35
CA CYS A 527 12.05 21.55 20.77
C CYS A 527 12.98 20.49 21.39
N GLY A 528 12.49 19.74 22.39
CA GLY A 528 13.30 18.85 23.21
C GLY A 528 14.52 19.58 23.77
N TRP A 529 15.69 18.94 23.66
CA TRP A 529 16.98 19.46 24.13
C TRP A 529 17.84 20.05 23.02
N ASN A 530 17.27 20.30 21.83
CA ASN A 530 18.03 20.77 20.68
C ASN A 530 18.14 22.32 20.73
N PRO A 531 19.31 22.89 21.10
CA PRO A 531 19.45 24.34 21.24
C PRO A 531 19.35 25.05 19.89
N GLU A 532 19.75 24.39 18.81
CA GLU A 532 19.69 24.93 17.46
C GLU A 532 18.24 25.10 17.01
N LEU A 533 17.40 24.07 17.21
CA LEU A 533 15.97 24.16 16.94
C LEU A 533 15.29 25.23 17.79
N ARG A 534 15.65 25.32 19.08
CA ARG A 534 15.13 26.37 19.96
C ARG A 534 15.42 27.76 19.40
N GLN A 535 16.65 28.04 18.98
CA GLN A 535 16.99 29.34 18.41
C GLN A 535 16.27 29.62 17.07
N MET A 536 15.97 28.59 16.28
CA MET A 536 15.19 28.73 15.04
C MET A 536 13.72 29.11 15.31
N PHE A 537 13.11 28.53 16.34
CA PHE A 537 11.76 28.91 16.77
C PHE A 537 11.74 30.28 17.46
N GLU A 538 12.73 30.61 18.29
CA GLU A 538 12.87 31.94 18.91
C GLU A 538 13.01 33.04 17.85
N ALA A 539 13.75 32.79 16.77
CA ALA A 539 13.84 33.69 15.60
C ALA A 539 12.47 33.92 14.90
N ASN A 540 11.50 33.04 15.13
CA ASN A 540 10.12 33.15 14.64
C ASN A 540 9.14 33.66 15.71
N GLY A 541 9.64 34.24 16.81
CA GLY A 541 8.83 34.86 17.86
C GLY A 541 8.20 33.87 18.84
N PHE A 542 8.75 32.66 18.97
CA PHE A 542 8.41 31.77 20.08
C PHE A 542 9.23 32.15 21.32
N ALA A 543 8.61 32.09 22.49
CA ALA A 543 9.27 32.34 23.77
C ALA A 543 9.23 31.08 24.64
N ALA A 544 10.27 30.87 25.45
CA ALA A 544 10.24 29.82 26.44
C ALA A 544 9.15 30.09 27.49
N ILE A 545 8.43 29.05 27.90
CA ILE A 545 7.52 29.15 29.04
C ILE A 545 8.38 29.06 30.29
N ASP A 546 8.45 30.14 31.06
CA ASP A 546 8.96 30.06 32.42
C ASP A 546 8.06 29.13 33.23
N ARG A 547 8.59 27.98 33.62
CA ARG A 547 7.90 27.13 34.60
C ARG A 547 7.83 27.94 35.88
N ALA A 548 6.62 28.38 36.26
CA ALA A 548 6.34 28.54 37.68
C ALA A 548 6.71 27.18 38.32
N PRO A 549 7.63 27.12 39.30
CA PRO A 549 8.02 25.87 39.90
C PRO A 549 6.75 25.16 40.35
N LEU A 550 6.49 23.98 39.78
CA LEU A 550 5.41 23.10 40.21
C LEU A 550 5.57 22.94 41.72
N ARG A 551 4.72 23.63 42.50
CA ARG A 551 4.66 23.42 43.94
C ARG A 551 4.48 21.93 44.12
N ARG A 552 5.40 21.29 44.85
CA ARG A 552 5.21 19.89 45.23
C ARG A 552 3.92 19.84 46.02
N ASP A 553 2.91 19.12 45.51
CA ASP A 553 1.71 18.79 46.28
C ASP A 553 2.19 18.11 47.57
N GLY A 554 2.19 18.86 48.67
CA GLY A 554 2.75 18.44 49.96
C GLY A 554 3.46 19.54 50.78
N GLU A 555 3.86 20.67 50.19
CA GLU A 555 4.39 21.80 50.96
C GLU A 555 3.24 22.71 51.42
N SER A 556 2.76 22.47 52.64
CA SER A 556 1.89 23.40 53.36
C SER A 556 2.57 24.76 53.50
N PRO A 557 1.83 25.89 53.42
CA PRO A 557 2.41 27.22 53.62
C PRO A 557 3.03 27.31 55.02
N PRO A 558 4.10 28.11 55.22
CA PRO A 558 4.69 28.30 56.53
C PRO A 558 3.63 28.86 57.47
N VAL A 559 3.33 28.11 58.53
CA VAL A 559 2.45 28.54 59.61
C VAL A 559 3.12 29.72 60.30
N GLY A 560 2.60 30.92 60.07
CA GLY A 560 2.97 32.11 60.83
C GLY A 560 2.57 31.93 62.29
N LEU A 561 3.56 31.94 63.17
CA LEU A 561 3.41 32.06 64.62
C LEU A 561 2.58 33.32 64.92
N ARG A 562 1.40 33.15 65.51
CA ARG A 562 0.70 34.22 66.24
C ARG A 562 1.29 34.28 67.64
N GLU A 563 1.88 35.41 67.96
CA GLU A 563 2.19 35.81 69.34
C GLU A 563 0.90 35.98 70.14
N ALA A 564 0.98 35.59 71.41
CA ALA A 564 -0.05 35.73 72.42
C ALA A 564 -0.18 37.18 72.89
N GLY A 565 -1.41 37.62 73.17
CA GLY A 565 -1.68 38.90 73.83
C GLY A 565 -3.15 39.04 74.22
N SER A 566 -3.41 38.81 75.52
CA SER A 566 -4.59 39.13 76.35
C SER A 566 -5.95 38.55 75.99
#